data_AF-A0AB34IW66-F1
#
_entry.id   AF-A0AB34IW66-F1
#
_cell.length_a   1.000
_cell.length_b   1.000
_cell.length_c   1.000
_cell.angle_alpha   90.00
_cell.angle_beta   90.00
_cell.angle_gamma   90.00
#
_symmetry.space_group_name_H-M   'P 1'
#
loop_
_entity.id
_entity.type
_entity.pdbx_description
1 polymer ?
#
loop_
_entity_poly.entity_id
_entity_poly.type
_entity_poly.pdbx_seq_one_letter_code
_entity_poly.pdbx_strand_id
1 'polypeptide(L)'
;MARGLETAPPRRARRYAVLAHTPWWRSLQGSHGWQPVRTGAPRRAPPPWRRCAPPCACGALSSALSALLLLVLLALAVGALALGTPAGAPTSDALRRSFGALVAAAGGTARLSPPAPPRPLARGNASRPHVAALLSLSSPPALPPPPPPPPSPPGSAPAGPSRPPPHPPPHPPPPPAPPPPPSPPSRPSRPPSPLQPPRPLRGPLSSERCDALLRDDRHLFRRMWARHGWAKMRSGEPPCWEVDRENLQRTIGADAFFDAVRTGRYCYSNWYEGNPGDLGRQERVPSFEAAAPALLGFDGDIVDFCAGALRHESDEDENHAYTCVKANFNILNLVGKQIPYNICRNLEWQACAASGKLPGQRGARIVFATPPNALVLDSGPHPLGACGGWMPPANRRSDRTGWANDDIFFLEVCLFNQICSNGPELFRLSAGEEFQCRFDPSKVTELQSILARPAPPALLLQSACDSADEDRD
;
A
#
# COMPACT_ATOMS: atom_id res chain seq x y z
N MET A 1 44.16 -51.44 2.99
CA MET A 1 43.27 -51.36 1.80
C MET A 1 42.12 -50.44 2.16
N ALA A 2 42.17 -49.20 1.67
CA ALA A 2 41.19 -48.15 1.93
C ALA A 2 40.16 -48.10 0.79
N ARG A 3 38.87 -47.96 1.13
CA ARG A 3 37.85 -47.42 0.22
C ARG A 3 37.02 -46.40 0.99
N GLY A 4 37.12 -45.15 0.56
CA GLY A 4 36.47 -44.00 1.13
C GLY A 4 34.97 -43.97 0.80
N LEU A 5 34.18 -43.57 1.80
CA LEU A 5 32.82 -43.12 1.64
C LEU A 5 32.86 -41.62 1.32
N GLU A 6 32.55 -41.28 0.06
CA GLU A 6 32.31 -39.90 -0.36
C GLU A 6 31.02 -39.38 0.27
N THR A 7 31.17 -38.46 1.20
CA THR A 7 30.07 -37.62 1.70
C THR A 7 29.69 -36.60 0.64
N ALA A 8 28.43 -36.62 0.19
CA ALA A 8 27.87 -35.62 -0.71
C ALA A 8 27.94 -34.20 -0.09
N PRO A 9 28.31 -33.16 -0.85
CA PRO A 9 28.45 -31.81 -0.31
C PRO A 9 27.08 -31.14 -0.09
N PRO A 10 26.99 -30.18 0.85
CA PRO A 10 25.76 -29.43 1.09
C PRO A 10 25.40 -28.56 -0.12
N ARG A 11 24.11 -28.51 -0.45
CA ARG A 11 23.54 -27.63 -1.49
C ARG A 11 23.88 -26.17 -1.16
N ARG A 12 24.81 -25.59 -1.92
CA ARG A 12 25.11 -24.15 -1.89
C ARG A 12 23.84 -23.36 -2.21
N ALA A 13 23.49 -22.42 -1.33
CA ALA A 13 22.62 -21.30 -1.69
C ALA A 13 23.27 -20.58 -2.88
N ARG A 14 22.59 -20.59 -4.04
CA ARG A 14 23.03 -19.82 -5.20
C ARG A 14 22.84 -18.35 -4.84
N ARG A 15 23.95 -17.64 -4.64
CA ARG A 15 23.99 -16.18 -4.72
C ARG A 15 23.46 -15.82 -6.12
N TYR A 16 22.35 -15.10 -6.19
CA TYR A 16 21.98 -14.39 -7.40
C TYR A 16 23.03 -13.31 -7.60
N ALA A 17 23.96 -13.54 -8.53
CA ALA A 17 24.77 -12.46 -9.05
C ALA A 17 23.83 -11.62 -9.91
N VAL A 18 23.39 -10.49 -9.36
CA VAL A 18 22.78 -9.42 -10.15
C VAL A 18 23.86 -8.98 -11.13
N LEU A 19 23.73 -9.42 -12.39
CA LEU A 19 24.52 -8.86 -13.48
C LEU A 19 24.14 -7.37 -13.53
N ALA A 20 25.15 -6.51 -13.38
CA ALA A 20 24.99 -5.09 -13.63
C ALA A 20 24.56 -4.91 -15.09
N HIS A 21 23.25 -4.78 -15.32
CA HIS A 21 22.70 -4.50 -16.62
C HIS A 21 23.03 -3.05 -16.99
N THR A 22 23.66 -2.91 -18.14
CA THR A 22 23.76 -1.69 -18.92
C THR A 22 22.35 -1.10 -19.15
N PRO A 23 22.17 0.24 -19.12
CA PRO A 23 20.84 0.83 -19.20
C PRO A 23 20.25 0.67 -20.60
N TRP A 24 19.25 -0.21 -20.72
CA TRP A 24 18.36 -0.37 -21.86
C TRP A 24 17.10 0.49 -21.64
N TRP A 25 17.19 1.78 -21.94
CA TRP A 25 16.05 2.72 -21.77
C TRP A 25 15.56 3.35 -23.09
N ARG A 26 15.37 2.56 -24.15
CA ARG A 26 14.64 3.01 -25.34
C ARG A 26 13.74 1.90 -25.84
N SER A 27 12.52 1.84 -25.32
CA SER A 27 11.33 1.55 -26.11
C SER A 27 10.08 1.42 -25.21
N LEU A 28 9.60 2.53 -24.67
CA LEU A 28 8.21 2.66 -24.19
C LEU A 28 7.70 4.08 -24.42
N GLN A 29 7.61 4.50 -25.69
CA GLN A 29 6.76 5.61 -26.12
C GLN A 29 6.17 5.28 -27.49
N GLY A 30 4.85 5.10 -27.54
CA GLY A 30 4.10 4.89 -28.78
C GLY A 30 4.25 6.07 -29.75
N SER A 31 4.74 5.74 -30.94
CA SER A 31 4.37 6.31 -32.25
C SER A 31 3.80 7.73 -32.32
N HIS A 32 4.69 8.72 -32.42
CA HIS A 32 4.51 9.86 -33.34
C HIS A 32 5.85 10.14 -34.04
N GLY A 33 5.86 10.04 -35.37
CA GLY A 33 7.05 10.15 -36.19
C GLY A 33 7.72 11.53 -36.12
N TRP A 34 9.04 11.54 -35.97
CA TRP A 34 9.89 12.70 -36.20
C TRP A 34 11.12 12.29 -37.00
N GLN A 35 11.33 12.99 -38.12
CA GLN A 35 12.51 12.88 -38.98
C GLN A 35 13.77 13.47 -38.30
N PRO A 36 14.98 13.00 -38.67
CA PRO A 36 16.21 13.42 -38.00
C PRO A 36 16.66 14.81 -38.47
N VAL A 37 16.84 15.74 -37.53
CA VAL A 37 17.50 17.03 -37.78
C VAL A 37 19.01 16.88 -37.59
N ARG A 38 19.74 17.23 -38.66
CA ARG A 38 21.21 17.35 -38.72
C ARG A 38 21.74 18.36 -37.70
N THR A 39 22.86 18.00 -37.08
CA THR A 39 23.73 18.87 -36.27
C THR A 39 24.29 20.04 -37.10
N GLY A 40 24.24 21.26 -36.57
CA GLY A 40 25.01 22.38 -37.13
C GLY A 40 24.74 23.77 -36.53
N ALA A 41 25.76 24.29 -35.85
CA ALA A 41 26.10 25.71 -35.60
C ALA A 41 25.39 26.49 -34.46
N PRO A 42 26.14 27.39 -33.76
CA PRO A 42 25.66 28.13 -32.60
C PRO A 42 24.87 29.37 -33.04
N ARG A 43 23.71 29.62 -32.42
CA ARG A 43 22.93 30.85 -32.64
C ARG A 43 22.90 31.75 -31.42
N ARG A 44 23.11 33.02 -31.74
CA ARG A 44 23.17 34.23 -30.92
C ARG A 44 21.91 34.43 -30.06
N ALA A 45 22.09 35.12 -28.94
CA ALA A 45 21.04 35.61 -28.06
C ALA A 45 19.97 36.44 -28.80
N PRO A 46 18.68 36.34 -28.43
CA PRO A 46 17.64 37.23 -28.94
C PRO A 46 17.43 38.48 -28.06
N PRO A 47 16.97 39.60 -28.65
CA PRO A 47 16.70 40.86 -27.95
C PRO A 47 15.29 40.89 -27.32
N PRO A 48 15.01 41.85 -26.42
CA PRO A 48 13.70 41.98 -25.79
C PRO A 48 12.70 42.75 -26.68
N TRP A 49 11.41 42.58 -26.34
CA TRP A 49 10.21 43.30 -26.80
C TRP A 49 9.49 42.78 -28.05
N ARG A 50 8.31 42.18 -27.83
CA ARG A 50 7.06 42.52 -28.56
C ARG A 50 5.82 42.11 -27.75
N ARG A 51 4.80 42.95 -27.92
CA ARG A 51 3.55 43.10 -27.14
C ARG A 51 2.62 41.88 -27.30
N CYS A 52 1.98 41.49 -26.19
CA CYS A 52 0.86 40.55 -26.17
C CYS A 52 -0.41 41.23 -26.73
N ALA A 53 -1.13 40.51 -27.59
CA ALA A 53 -2.55 40.74 -27.86
C ALA A 53 -3.39 39.93 -26.85
N PRO A 54 -4.59 40.37 -26.48
CA PRO A 54 -5.40 39.67 -25.47
C PRO A 54 -6.08 38.42 -26.05
N PRO A 55 -6.28 37.36 -25.24
CA PRO A 55 -6.95 36.13 -25.69
C PRO A 55 -8.48 36.27 -25.73
N CYS A 56 -9.06 35.57 -26.70
CA CYS A 56 -10.48 35.49 -27.01
C CYS A 56 -11.32 34.87 -25.88
N ALA A 57 -12.43 35.52 -25.56
CA ALA A 57 -13.48 35.03 -24.68
C ALA A 57 -14.34 33.95 -25.37
N CYS A 58 -13.90 32.68 -25.34
CA CYS A 58 -14.73 31.55 -25.81
C CYS A 58 -15.26 30.66 -24.67
N GLY A 59 -14.77 30.80 -23.43
CA GLY A 59 -15.22 29.98 -22.28
C GLY A 59 -16.52 30.46 -21.63
N ALA A 60 -16.80 31.77 -21.65
CA ALA A 60 -17.95 32.35 -20.94
C ALA A 60 -19.29 32.23 -21.70
N LEU A 61 -19.25 31.98 -23.01
CA LEU A 61 -20.47 31.85 -23.83
C LEU A 61 -21.22 30.53 -23.58
N SER A 62 -20.51 29.45 -23.25
CA SER A 62 -21.11 28.12 -23.04
C SER A 62 -21.93 28.02 -21.74
N SER A 63 -21.43 28.62 -20.66
CA SER A 63 -22.14 28.68 -19.37
C SER A 63 -23.33 29.64 -19.41
N ALA A 64 -23.19 30.79 -20.10
CA ALA A 64 -24.28 31.74 -20.30
C ALA A 64 -25.42 31.16 -21.14
N LEU A 65 -25.12 30.42 -22.22
CA LEU A 65 -26.13 29.75 -23.05
C LEU A 65 -26.90 28.67 -22.27
N SER A 66 -26.21 27.91 -21.41
CA SER A 66 -26.85 26.88 -20.57
C SER A 66 -27.80 27.49 -19.53
N ALA A 67 -27.40 28.59 -18.89
CA ALA A 67 -28.24 29.32 -17.94
C ALA A 67 -29.45 29.98 -18.63
N LEU A 68 -29.24 30.56 -19.82
CA LEU A 68 -30.32 31.16 -20.60
C LEU A 68 -31.34 30.10 -21.05
N LEU A 69 -30.88 28.92 -21.49
CA LEU A 69 -31.77 27.81 -21.87
C LEU A 69 -32.61 27.33 -20.68
N LEU A 70 -32.02 27.23 -19.49
CA LEU A 70 -32.75 26.84 -18.27
C LEU A 70 -33.82 27.88 -17.90
N LEU A 71 -33.50 29.16 -18.00
CA LEU A 71 -34.44 30.26 -17.74
C LEU A 71 -35.58 30.30 -18.76
N VAL A 72 -35.30 30.05 -20.04
CA VAL A 72 -36.34 29.95 -21.08
C VAL A 72 -37.27 28.76 -20.81
N LEU A 73 -36.73 27.60 -20.42
CA LEU A 73 -37.54 26.43 -20.08
C LEU A 73 -38.42 26.68 -18.84
N LEU A 74 -37.90 27.38 -17.82
CA LEU A 74 -38.66 27.79 -16.64
C LEU A 74 -39.76 28.79 -17.01
N ALA A 75 -39.46 29.79 -17.84
CA ALA A 75 -40.45 30.78 -18.28
C ALA A 75 -41.57 30.14 -19.12
N LEU A 76 -41.25 29.18 -19.99
CA LEU A 76 -42.24 28.43 -20.75
C LEU A 76 -43.12 27.55 -19.85
N ALA A 77 -42.54 26.91 -18.83
CA ALA A 77 -43.30 26.12 -17.86
C ALA A 77 -44.26 26.98 -17.03
N VAL A 78 -43.83 28.17 -16.59
CA VAL A 78 -44.68 29.12 -15.87
C VAL A 78 -45.74 29.72 -16.79
N GLY A 79 -45.41 30.05 -18.04
CA GLY A 79 -46.37 30.53 -19.04
C GLY A 79 -47.46 29.50 -19.35
N ALA A 80 -47.09 28.22 -19.46
CA ALA A 80 -48.04 27.11 -19.66
C ALA A 80 -48.96 26.89 -18.45
N LEU A 81 -48.52 27.23 -17.23
CA LEU A 81 -49.34 27.19 -16.02
C LEU A 81 -50.26 28.42 -15.90
N ALA A 82 -49.84 29.58 -16.41
CA ALA A 82 -50.61 30.83 -16.35
C ALA A 82 -51.72 30.90 -17.42
N LEU A 83 -51.50 30.30 -18.59
CA LEU A 83 -52.50 30.15 -19.63
C LEU A 83 -53.37 28.94 -19.30
N GLY A 84 -54.30 29.12 -18.38
CA GLY A 84 -55.24 28.08 -17.94
C GLY A 84 -55.78 27.28 -19.13
N THR A 85 -55.48 25.99 -19.14
CA THR A 85 -55.98 25.08 -20.17
C THR A 85 -57.51 24.99 -20.04
N PRO A 86 -58.28 25.14 -21.13
CA PRO A 86 -59.71 24.94 -21.08
C PRO A 86 -59.98 23.50 -20.65
N ALA A 87 -60.78 23.35 -19.60
CA ALA A 87 -61.12 22.07 -19.00
C ALA A 87 -61.75 21.14 -20.05
N GLY A 88 -61.05 20.06 -20.43
CA GLY A 88 -61.64 19.03 -21.30
C GLY A 88 -60.73 18.15 -22.15
N ALA A 89 -59.40 18.16 -22.01
CA ALA A 89 -58.50 17.28 -22.79
C ALA A 89 -57.80 16.21 -21.91
N PRO A 90 -57.82 14.91 -22.31
CA PRO A 90 -57.19 13.84 -21.55
C PRO A 90 -55.70 13.74 -21.88
N THR A 91 -54.85 14.55 -21.24
CA THR A 91 -53.38 14.48 -21.40
C THR A 91 -52.59 14.57 -20.09
N SER A 92 -53.24 14.46 -18.93
CA SER A 92 -52.59 14.67 -17.62
C SER A 92 -51.63 13.56 -17.16
N ASP A 93 -51.67 12.38 -17.79
CA ASP A 93 -50.97 11.21 -17.26
C ASP A 93 -49.53 11.05 -17.78
N ALA A 94 -49.23 11.50 -18.99
CA ALA A 94 -47.89 11.41 -19.55
C ALA A 94 -46.97 12.52 -18.99
N LEU A 95 -47.48 13.74 -18.86
CA LEU A 95 -46.71 14.88 -18.32
C LEU A 95 -46.43 14.75 -16.81
N ARG A 96 -47.37 14.21 -16.02
CA ARG A 96 -47.13 13.93 -14.59
C ARG A 96 -46.08 12.85 -14.37
N ARG A 97 -46.02 11.81 -15.21
CA ARG A 97 -45.02 10.74 -15.11
C ARG A 97 -43.62 11.24 -15.46
N SER A 98 -43.50 12.09 -16.48
CA SER A 98 -42.21 12.69 -16.87
C SER A 98 -41.70 13.69 -15.83
N PHE A 99 -42.58 14.47 -15.20
CA PHE A 99 -42.18 15.41 -14.14
C PHE A 99 -41.85 14.71 -12.81
N GLY A 100 -42.57 13.63 -12.47
CA GLY A 100 -42.29 12.81 -11.29
C GLY A 100 -40.94 12.09 -11.34
N ALA A 101 -40.51 11.64 -12.53
CA ALA A 101 -39.19 11.03 -12.72
C ALA A 101 -38.04 12.03 -12.54
N LEU A 102 -38.24 13.30 -12.92
CA LEU A 102 -37.22 14.35 -12.79
C LEU A 102 -37.05 14.82 -11.34
N VAL A 103 -38.14 14.87 -10.56
CA VAL A 103 -38.11 15.26 -9.14
C VAL A 103 -37.60 14.10 -8.25
N ALA A 104 -37.90 12.84 -8.59
CA ALA A 104 -37.36 11.68 -7.88
C ALA A 104 -35.84 11.51 -8.04
N ALA A 105 -35.27 11.98 -9.17
CA ALA A 105 -33.82 12.02 -9.36
C ALA A 105 -33.11 13.11 -8.53
N ALA A 106 -33.85 14.13 -8.07
CA ALA A 106 -33.29 15.29 -7.36
C ALA A 106 -33.51 15.26 -5.82
N GLY A 107 -34.39 14.38 -5.30
CA GLY A 107 -34.79 14.42 -3.88
C GLY A 107 -34.84 13.04 -3.22
N GLY A 108 -33.69 12.44 -2.93
CA GLY A 108 -33.60 11.19 -2.17
C GLY A 108 -33.73 11.41 -0.66
N THR A 109 -34.93 11.20 -0.10
CA THR A 109 -35.12 10.98 1.36
C THR A 109 -35.64 9.56 1.59
N ALA A 110 -34.73 8.64 1.90
CA ALA A 110 -35.08 7.27 2.28
C ALA A 110 -35.42 7.21 3.78
N ARG A 111 -36.69 6.94 4.11
CA ARG A 111 -37.12 6.52 5.44
C ARG A 111 -36.62 5.09 5.71
N LEU A 112 -35.80 4.93 6.75
CA LEU A 112 -35.36 3.63 7.25
C LEU A 112 -36.45 3.00 8.12
N SER A 113 -36.88 1.79 7.76
CA SER A 113 -37.58 0.88 8.69
C SER A 113 -36.55 0.06 9.46
N PRO A 114 -36.79 -0.29 10.73
CA PRO A 114 -35.85 -1.05 11.53
C PRO A 114 -35.76 -2.53 11.08
N PRO A 115 -34.59 -3.17 11.22
CA PRO A 115 -34.39 -4.55 10.78
C PRO A 115 -35.05 -5.55 11.75
N ALA A 116 -35.70 -6.56 11.18
CA ALA A 116 -36.23 -7.71 11.89
C ALA A 116 -35.10 -8.62 12.43
N PRO A 117 -35.29 -9.30 13.57
CA PRO A 117 -34.27 -10.16 14.16
C PRO A 117 -34.04 -11.46 13.36
N PRO A 118 -32.83 -12.06 13.45
CA PRO A 118 -32.46 -13.21 12.65
C PRO A 118 -33.18 -14.49 13.13
N ARG A 119 -33.80 -15.20 12.18
CA ARG A 119 -34.32 -16.56 12.41
C ARG A 119 -33.19 -17.60 12.32
N PRO A 120 -33.27 -18.69 13.10
CA PRO A 120 -32.21 -19.70 13.18
C PRO A 120 -32.20 -20.62 11.95
N LEU A 121 -31.00 -21.00 11.53
CA LEU A 121 -30.75 -21.96 10.44
C LEU A 121 -31.32 -23.33 10.79
N ALA A 122 -32.35 -23.75 10.05
CA ALA A 122 -32.89 -25.09 10.09
C ALA A 122 -32.01 -26.06 9.27
N ARG A 123 -31.69 -27.20 9.87
CA ARG A 123 -31.25 -28.43 9.20
C ARG A 123 -32.31 -28.86 8.18
N GLY A 124 -31.92 -29.09 6.94
CA GLY A 124 -32.76 -29.68 5.90
C GLY A 124 -32.03 -30.79 5.15
N ASN A 125 -32.40 -32.04 5.46
CA ASN A 125 -32.23 -33.22 4.62
C ASN A 125 -33.25 -33.18 3.46
N ALA A 126 -32.83 -33.53 2.24
CA ALA A 126 -33.60 -34.25 1.18
C ALA A 126 -32.77 -34.15 -0.13
N SER A 127 -32.18 -35.23 -0.67
CA SER A 127 -32.77 -36.33 -1.44
C SER A 127 -32.97 -36.05 -2.95
N ARG A 128 -32.00 -36.57 -3.76
CA ARG A 128 -32.10 -37.18 -5.12
C ARG A 128 -32.49 -36.29 -6.34
N PRO A 129 -32.15 -36.67 -7.61
CA PRO A 129 -31.86 -38.01 -8.11
C PRO A 129 -30.58 -38.21 -8.97
N HIS A 130 -30.34 -39.49 -9.23
CA HIS A 130 -29.28 -40.10 -10.00
C HIS A 130 -29.28 -39.68 -11.49
N VAL A 131 -28.10 -39.33 -12.00
CA VAL A 131 -27.73 -39.53 -13.42
C VAL A 131 -26.45 -40.36 -13.42
N ALA A 132 -26.60 -41.63 -13.80
CA ALA A 132 -25.50 -42.56 -13.97
C ALA A 132 -24.86 -42.33 -15.34
N ALA A 133 -23.63 -41.83 -15.35
CA ALA A 133 -22.73 -41.89 -16.50
C ALA A 133 -21.56 -42.81 -16.14
N LEU A 134 -21.52 -43.95 -16.81
CA LEU A 134 -20.47 -44.97 -16.72
C LEU A 134 -19.17 -44.42 -17.32
N LEU A 135 -18.23 -44.04 -16.47
CA LEU A 135 -16.81 -43.95 -16.82
C LEU A 135 -16.05 -44.88 -15.89
N SER A 136 -15.80 -46.10 -16.37
CA SER A 136 -14.83 -47.03 -15.77
C SER A 136 -13.43 -46.45 -15.91
N LEU A 137 -13.00 -45.71 -14.90
CA LEU A 137 -11.60 -45.40 -14.66
C LEU A 137 -11.01 -46.53 -13.81
N SER A 138 -10.21 -47.35 -14.47
CA SER A 138 -9.30 -48.32 -13.87
C SER A 138 -8.48 -47.65 -12.77
N SER A 139 -8.66 -48.08 -11.53
CA SER A 139 -7.83 -47.67 -10.41
C SER A 139 -6.39 -48.11 -10.65
N PRO A 140 -5.39 -47.22 -10.50
CA PRO A 140 -4.00 -47.65 -10.51
C PRO A 140 -3.75 -48.59 -9.33
N PRO A 141 -2.88 -49.61 -9.49
CA PRO A 141 -2.57 -50.55 -8.43
C PRO A 141 -2.02 -49.83 -7.20
N ALA A 142 -2.51 -50.22 -6.02
CA ALA A 142 -2.04 -49.72 -4.76
C ALA A 142 -0.51 -49.90 -4.65
N LEU A 143 0.21 -48.80 -4.42
CA LEU A 143 1.64 -48.87 -4.12
C LEU A 143 1.84 -49.68 -2.84
N PRO A 144 2.86 -50.55 -2.79
CA PRO A 144 3.18 -51.30 -1.58
C PRO A 144 3.52 -50.33 -0.43
N PRO A 145 3.17 -50.69 0.82
CA PRO A 145 3.52 -49.88 1.97
C PRO A 145 5.03 -49.69 2.06
N PRO A 146 5.52 -48.51 2.47
CA PRO A 146 6.94 -48.27 2.63
C PRO A 146 7.54 -49.25 3.65
N PRO A 147 8.78 -49.71 3.43
CA PRO A 147 9.46 -50.61 4.37
C PRO A 147 9.59 -49.94 5.75
N PRO A 148 9.51 -50.72 6.84
CA PRO A 148 9.71 -50.19 8.19
C PRO A 148 11.10 -49.56 8.32
N PRO A 149 11.24 -48.47 9.08
CA PRO A 149 12.53 -47.83 9.32
C PRO A 149 13.52 -48.83 9.97
N PRO A 150 14.81 -48.75 9.64
CA PRO A 150 15.83 -49.60 10.25
C PRO A 150 15.87 -49.40 11.77
N PRO A 151 16.16 -50.46 12.55
CA PRO A 151 16.28 -50.36 14.00
C PRO A 151 17.38 -49.37 14.37
N SER A 152 17.07 -48.48 15.31
CA SER A 152 18.03 -47.52 15.84
C SER A 152 19.23 -48.25 16.45
N PRO A 153 20.46 -47.74 16.28
CA PRO A 153 21.64 -48.34 16.88
C PRO A 153 21.51 -48.34 18.42
N PRO A 154 22.06 -49.35 19.10
CA PRO A 154 22.00 -49.47 20.56
C PRO A 154 22.65 -48.24 21.21
N GLY A 155 21.86 -47.54 22.02
CA GLY A 155 22.29 -46.37 22.76
C GLY A 155 23.46 -46.69 23.68
N SER A 156 24.55 -45.97 23.51
CA SER A 156 25.68 -45.97 24.42
C SER A 156 25.22 -45.63 25.84
N ALA A 157 25.62 -46.46 26.79
CA ALA A 157 25.31 -46.31 28.21
C ALA A 157 25.68 -44.92 28.76
N PRO A 158 24.86 -44.31 29.63
CA PRO A 158 25.19 -43.04 30.26
C PRO A 158 26.39 -43.20 31.20
N ALA A 159 27.44 -42.42 30.94
CA ALA A 159 28.53 -42.21 31.89
C ALA A 159 27.95 -41.59 33.17
N GLY A 160 28.27 -42.19 34.31
CA GLY A 160 27.75 -41.80 35.62
C GLY A 160 28.09 -40.35 36.00
N PRO A 161 27.30 -39.74 36.90
CA PRO A 161 27.50 -38.36 37.31
C PRO A 161 28.80 -38.20 38.10
N SER A 162 29.77 -37.50 37.51
CA SER A 162 30.96 -37.00 38.20
C SER A 162 30.52 -36.09 39.35
N ARG A 163 30.97 -36.41 40.57
CA ARG A 163 30.75 -35.57 41.76
C ARG A 163 31.20 -34.12 41.48
N PRO A 164 30.36 -33.11 41.74
CA PRO A 164 30.80 -31.72 41.66
C PRO A 164 31.87 -31.45 42.73
N PRO A 165 32.90 -30.65 42.41
CA PRO A 165 33.92 -30.24 43.36
C PRO A 165 33.30 -29.44 44.52
N PRO A 166 33.89 -29.50 45.73
CA PRO A 166 33.40 -28.75 46.89
C PRO A 166 33.41 -27.24 46.60
N HIS A 167 32.30 -26.58 46.90
CA HIS A 167 32.17 -25.14 46.77
C HIS A 167 33.17 -24.43 47.68
N PRO A 168 33.89 -23.39 47.19
CA PRO A 168 34.71 -22.55 48.03
C PRO A 168 33.84 -21.83 49.09
N PRO A 169 34.41 -21.55 50.27
CA PRO A 169 33.68 -20.85 51.33
C PRO A 169 33.19 -19.48 50.83
N PRO A 170 31.98 -19.05 51.25
CA PRO A 170 31.41 -17.78 50.83
C PRO A 170 32.31 -16.62 51.26
N HIS A 171 32.59 -15.70 50.33
CA HIS A 171 33.29 -14.47 50.65
C HIS A 171 32.48 -13.65 51.66
N PRO A 172 33.13 -12.99 52.63
CA PRO A 172 32.45 -12.08 53.54
C PRO A 172 31.78 -10.96 52.73
N PRO A 173 30.56 -10.53 53.15
CA PRO A 173 29.87 -9.46 52.45
C PRO A 173 30.72 -8.18 52.49
N PRO A 174 30.80 -7.42 51.38
CA PRO A 174 31.47 -6.14 51.37
C PRO A 174 30.81 -5.20 52.39
N PRO A 175 31.59 -4.31 53.04
CA PRO A 175 31.03 -3.33 53.95
C PRO A 175 29.98 -2.46 53.23
N PRO A 176 28.90 -2.06 53.92
CA PRO A 176 27.87 -1.21 53.33
C PRO A 176 28.50 0.08 52.80
N ALA A 177 28.20 0.40 51.54
CA ALA A 177 28.65 1.63 50.93
C ALA A 177 28.10 2.83 51.73
N PRO A 178 28.89 3.91 51.90
CA PRO A 178 28.40 5.13 52.51
C PRO A 178 27.19 5.67 51.72
N PRO A 179 26.20 6.28 52.40
CA PRO A 179 25.06 6.86 51.73
C PRO A 179 25.52 7.92 50.71
N PRO A 180 24.95 7.93 49.49
CA PRO A 180 25.32 8.93 48.50
C PRO A 180 25.04 10.34 49.05
N PRO A 181 25.90 11.33 48.77
CA PRO A 181 25.64 12.71 49.16
C PRO A 181 24.31 13.19 48.57
N PRO A 182 23.57 14.06 49.29
CA PRO A 182 22.31 14.62 48.80
C PRO A 182 22.54 15.26 47.43
N SER A 183 21.69 14.91 46.46
CA SER A 183 21.76 15.48 45.12
C SER A 183 21.59 17.00 45.21
N PRO A 184 22.45 17.79 44.55
CA PRO A 184 22.28 19.23 44.51
C PRO A 184 20.90 19.58 43.93
N PRO A 185 20.25 20.67 44.39
CA PRO A 185 18.96 21.08 43.91
C PRO A 185 18.99 21.24 42.39
N SER A 186 18.06 20.59 41.71
CA SER A 186 17.93 20.60 40.25
C SER A 186 17.93 22.05 39.76
N ARG A 187 18.94 22.41 38.96
CA ARG A 187 19.02 23.73 38.34
C ARG A 187 17.70 24.01 37.60
N PRO A 188 17.11 25.21 37.72
CA PRO A 188 15.89 25.56 37.00
C PRO A 188 16.05 25.19 35.52
N SER A 189 15.19 24.31 35.03
CA SER A 189 15.20 23.85 33.65
C SER A 189 15.18 25.07 32.74
N ARG A 190 16.20 25.23 31.89
CA ARG A 190 16.19 26.29 30.87
C ARG A 190 14.88 26.18 30.09
N PRO A 191 14.22 27.30 29.75
CA PRO A 191 13.12 27.29 28.81
C PRO A 191 13.55 26.50 27.57
N PRO A 192 12.72 25.58 27.04
CA PRO A 192 13.08 24.82 25.86
C PRO A 192 13.47 25.80 24.76
N SER A 193 14.68 25.63 24.21
CA SER A 193 15.13 26.48 23.11
C SER A 193 14.08 26.44 22.00
N PRO A 194 13.83 27.58 21.31
CA PRO A 194 12.94 27.60 20.17
C PRO A 194 13.30 26.44 19.24
N LEU A 195 12.30 25.62 18.90
CA LEU A 195 12.46 24.46 18.03
C LEU A 195 13.14 24.94 16.75
N GLN A 196 14.44 24.65 16.61
CA GLN A 196 15.14 24.90 15.35
C GLN A 196 14.42 24.08 14.28
N PRO A 197 14.18 24.65 13.08
CA PRO A 197 13.59 23.90 12.00
C PRO A 197 14.43 22.63 11.79
N PRO A 198 13.79 21.45 11.60
CA PRO A 198 14.50 20.21 11.37
C PRO A 198 15.54 20.43 10.27
N ARG A 199 16.79 20.06 10.52
CA ARG A 199 17.81 20.12 9.48
C ARG A 199 17.33 19.27 8.30
N PRO A 200 17.50 19.73 7.04
CA PRO A 200 17.13 18.93 5.88
C PRO A 200 17.80 17.56 5.98
N LEU A 201 17.01 16.50 5.97
CA LEU A 201 17.52 15.13 5.97
C LEU A 201 18.09 14.85 4.58
N ARG A 202 19.39 14.52 4.49
CA ARG A 202 20.12 14.32 3.22
C ARG A 202 20.82 12.98 3.17
N GLY A 203 20.83 12.30 2.03
CA GLY A 203 21.52 11.02 1.81
C GLY A 203 20.64 9.78 1.99
N PRO A 204 21.25 8.59 2.17
CA PRO A 204 20.55 7.31 2.23
C PRO A 204 19.59 7.18 3.42
N LEU A 205 18.47 6.51 3.24
CA LEU A 205 17.51 6.22 4.29
C LEU A 205 18.17 5.35 5.37
N SER A 206 17.87 5.63 6.64
CA SER A 206 18.36 4.88 7.80
C SER A 206 17.25 4.76 8.84
N SER A 207 17.44 3.93 9.87
CA SER A 207 16.48 3.80 10.97
C SER A 207 16.18 5.15 11.61
N GLU A 208 17.23 5.91 11.95
CA GLU A 208 17.11 7.21 12.62
C GLU A 208 16.38 8.23 11.75
N ARG A 209 16.56 8.14 10.42
CA ARG A 209 15.87 9.02 9.47
C ARG A 209 14.41 8.64 9.34
N CYS A 210 14.10 7.36 9.25
CA CYS A 210 12.71 6.90 9.30
C CYS A 210 12.01 7.36 10.58
N ASP A 211 12.70 7.25 11.72
CA ASP A 211 12.18 7.73 12.99
C ASP A 211 11.90 9.22 13.01
N ALA A 212 12.80 10.03 12.43
CA ALA A 212 12.63 11.47 12.29
C ALA A 212 11.47 11.83 11.33
N LEU A 213 11.42 11.21 10.14
CA LEU A 213 10.41 11.47 9.11
C LEU A 213 8.99 11.11 9.56
N LEU A 214 8.82 10.02 10.31
CA LEU A 214 7.52 9.61 10.85
C LEU A 214 7.04 10.51 12.01
N ARG A 215 7.98 10.98 12.85
CA ARG A 215 7.64 11.76 14.04
C ARG A 215 7.44 13.24 13.75
N ASP A 216 8.04 13.76 12.68
CA ASP A 216 7.81 15.10 12.17
C ASP A 216 6.35 15.25 11.71
N ASP A 217 5.61 16.14 12.37
CA ASP A 217 4.19 16.40 12.12
C ASP A 217 3.94 17.23 10.85
N ARG A 218 4.99 17.84 10.28
CA ARG A 218 4.95 18.64 9.06
C ARG A 218 5.45 17.88 7.84
N HIS A 219 6.04 16.70 8.04
CA HIS A 219 6.62 15.93 6.95
C HIS A 219 5.56 15.37 5.98
N LEU A 220 5.94 15.12 4.72
CA LEU A 220 5.05 14.57 3.68
C LEU A 220 4.29 13.34 4.18
N PHE A 221 4.97 12.45 4.90
CA PHE A 221 4.40 11.22 5.46
C PHE A 221 3.13 11.45 6.27
N ARG A 222 2.97 12.60 6.92
CA ARG A 222 1.75 12.92 7.68
C ARG A 222 0.56 13.22 6.79
N ARG A 223 0.81 13.85 5.66
CA ARG A 223 -0.23 14.19 4.68
C ARG A 223 -0.60 12.99 3.82
N MET A 224 0.15 11.90 3.90
CA MET A 224 -0.09 10.70 3.10
C MET A 224 -1.31 9.87 3.55
N TRP A 225 -1.97 10.23 4.66
CA TRP A 225 -3.00 9.38 5.26
C TRP A 225 -4.43 9.83 4.96
N ALA A 226 -4.69 10.41 3.79
CA ALA A 226 -6.06 10.83 3.46
C ALA A 226 -7.00 9.63 3.30
N ARG A 227 -8.29 9.85 3.61
CA ARG A 227 -9.37 8.91 3.32
C ARG A 227 -9.42 8.46 1.86
N HIS A 228 -9.10 9.36 0.93
CA HIS A 228 -9.15 9.10 -0.49
C HIS A 228 -7.82 8.54 -0.99
N GLY A 229 -7.91 7.61 -1.92
CA GLY A 229 -6.73 7.01 -2.52
C GLY A 229 -5.88 8.01 -3.26
N TRP A 230 -4.55 7.89 -3.08
CA TRP A 230 -3.54 8.70 -3.77
C TRP A 230 -3.65 10.21 -3.51
N ALA A 231 -4.49 10.66 -2.57
CA ALA A 231 -4.77 12.07 -2.36
C ALA A 231 -4.17 12.56 -1.05
N LYS A 232 -3.56 13.75 -1.01
CA LYS A 232 -3.09 14.37 0.25
C LYS A 232 -4.24 14.67 1.21
N MET A 233 -4.00 14.44 2.49
CA MET A 233 -4.95 14.77 3.56
C MET A 233 -5.10 16.29 3.62
N ARG A 234 -6.34 16.77 3.53
CA ARG A 234 -6.66 18.19 3.60
C ARG A 234 -7.04 18.60 5.02
N SER A 235 -6.95 19.90 5.30
CA SER A 235 -7.42 20.46 6.57
C SER A 235 -8.90 20.16 6.77
N GLY A 236 -9.25 19.56 7.91
CA GLY A 236 -10.62 19.19 8.26
C GLY A 236 -11.14 17.88 7.64
N GLU A 237 -10.37 17.24 6.75
CA GLU A 237 -10.71 15.89 6.29
C GLU A 237 -10.25 14.84 7.29
N PRO A 238 -11.06 13.79 7.55
CA PRO A 238 -10.63 12.71 8.41
C PRO A 238 -9.51 11.90 7.71
N PRO A 239 -8.50 11.46 8.45
CA PRO A 239 -7.53 10.49 7.95
C PRO A 239 -8.20 9.15 7.62
N CYS A 240 -7.55 8.32 6.80
CA CYS A 240 -8.11 7.05 6.36
C CYS A 240 -8.39 6.05 7.50
N TRP A 241 -7.76 6.21 8.67
CA TRP A 241 -7.99 5.34 9.82
C TRP A 241 -9.22 5.74 10.65
N GLU A 242 -9.84 6.88 10.35
CA GLU A 242 -11.10 7.32 10.95
C GLU A 242 -12.32 6.97 10.11
N VAL A 243 -12.12 6.25 9.00
CA VAL A 243 -13.15 5.85 8.07
C VAL A 243 -13.20 4.34 7.98
N ASP A 244 -14.40 3.77 7.96
CA ASP A 244 -14.57 2.34 7.80
C ASP A 244 -14.19 1.88 6.39
N ARG A 245 -13.31 0.88 6.33
CA ARG A 245 -12.88 0.25 5.08
C ARG A 245 -14.05 -0.22 4.22
N GLU A 246 -15.04 -0.86 4.82
CA GLU A 246 -16.17 -1.49 4.12
C GLU A 246 -17.28 -0.50 3.82
N ASN A 247 -17.31 0.64 4.54
CA ASN A 247 -18.27 1.70 4.35
C ASN A 247 -17.62 3.07 4.55
N LEU A 248 -17.15 3.67 3.45
CA LEU A 248 -16.45 4.97 3.50
C LEU A 248 -17.28 6.15 4.04
N GLN A 249 -18.58 5.96 4.27
CA GLN A 249 -19.46 6.94 4.92
C GLN A 249 -19.54 6.77 6.44
N ARG A 250 -19.12 5.61 6.96
CA ARG A 250 -19.07 5.33 8.40
C ARG A 250 -17.73 5.78 8.96
N THR A 251 -17.78 6.55 10.03
CA THR A 251 -16.59 6.88 10.81
C THR A 251 -16.31 5.80 11.85
N ILE A 252 -15.03 5.57 12.12
CA ILE A 252 -14.53 4.70 13.18
C ILE A 252 -13.47 5.45 13.98
N GLY A 253 -13.21 5.01 15.21
CA GLY A 253 -12.09 5.55 16.00
C GLY A 253 -10.75 5.00 15.53
N ALA A 254 -9.67 5.77 15.68
CA ALA A 254 -8.32 5.32 15.38
C ALA A 254 -7.98 4.00 16.10
N ASP A 255 -8.38 3.84 17.37
CA ASP A 255 -8.19 2.60 18.14
C ASP A 255 -8.74 1.37 17.41
N ALA A 256 -9.93 1.47 16.81
CA ALA A 256 -10.56 0.36 16.10
C ALA A 256 -9.78 -0.04 14.84
N PHE A 257 -9.26 0.95 14.10
CA PHE A 257 -8.41 0.69 12.94
C PHE A 257 -7.08 0.04 13.35
N PHE A 258 -6.36 0.64 14.30
CA PHE A 258 -5.04 0.14 14.71
C PHE A 258 -5.12 -1.21 15.43
N ASP A 259 -6.22 -1.50 16.14
CA ASP A 259 -6.48 -2.84 16.66
C ASP A 259 -6.68 -3.87 15.54
N ALA A 260 -7.41 -3.50 14.47
CA ALA A 260 -7.58 -4.36 13.29
C ALA A 260 -6.24 -4.62 12.57
N VAL A 261 -5.37 -3.60 12.45
CA VAL A 261 -4.00 -3.72 11.90
C VAL A 261 -3.17 -4.68 12.76
N ARG A 262 -3.16 -4.47 14.09
CA ARG A 262 -2.36 -5.25 15.05
C ARG A 262 -2.78 -6.72 15.12
N THR A 263 -4.09 -6.98 15.10
CA THR A 263 -4.64 -8.34 15.14
C THR A 263 -4.53 -9.05 13.79
N GLY A 264 -4.40 -8.28 12.71
CA GLY A 264 -4.40 -8.78 11.34
C GLY A 264 -5.81 -9.21 10.89
N ARG A 265 -6.85 -8.50 11.34
CA ARG A 265 -8.27 -8.81 11.03
C ARG A 265 -8.52 -9.00 9.55
N TYR A 266 -7.79 -8.27 8.72
CA TYR A 266 -7.99 -8.20 7.27
C TYR A 266 -6.94 -8.94 6.46
N CYS A 267 -6.06 -9.73 7.06
CA CYS A 267 -4.94 -10.34 6.32
C CYS A 267 -5.37 -11.26 5.19
N TYR A 268 -6.52 -11.93 5.31
CA TYR A 268 -7.08 -12.80 4.28
C TYR A 268 -7.93 -12.06 3.23
N SER A 269 -7.61 -10.80 2.93
CA SER A 269 -8.24 -10.04 1.84
C SER A 269 -7.66 -10.43 0.47
N ASN A 270 -8.40 -10.17 -0.61
CA ASN A 270 -7.78 -10.09 -1.93
C ASN A 270 -7.00 -8.77 -2.08
N TRP A 271 -5.69 -8.84 -1.99
CA TRP A 271 -4.77 -7.70 -2.12
C TRP A 271 -4.49 -7.27 -3.57
N TYR A 272 -5.24 -7.86 -4.52
CA TYR A 272 -5.17 -7.62 -5.94
C TYR A 272 -6.49 -7.11 -6.54
N GLU A 273 -7.47 -6.77 -5.68
CA GLU A 273 -8.80 -6.32 -6.10
C GLU A 273 -8.73 -5.21 -7.17
N GLY A 274 -9.54 -5.36 -8.21
CA GLY A 274 -9.62 -4.44 -9.35
C GLY A 274 -8.64 -4.70 -10.48
N ASN A 275 -7.72 -5.66 -10.35
CA ASN A 275 -6.94 -6.15 -11.48
C ASN A 275 -7.84 -6.83 -12.55
N PRO A 276 -7.37 -6.95 -13.81
CA PRO A 276 -8.10 -7.70 -14.83
C PRO A 276 -8.33 -9.17 -14.44
N GLY A 277 -9.39 -9.79 -14.96
CA GLY A 277 -9.64 -11.24 -14.81
C GLY A 277 -10.04 -11.68 -13.40
N ASP A 278 -9.73 -12.93 -13.06
CA ASP A 278 -10.11 -13.54 -11.78
C ASP A 278 -9.32 -12.98 -10.60
N LEU A 279 -8.08 -12.52 -10.83
CA LEU A 279 -7.22 -11.94 -9.80
C LEU A 279 -7.83 -10.70 -9.15
N GLY A 280 -8.62 -9.90 -9.88
CA GLY A 280 -9.22 -8.68 -9.35
C GLY A 280 -10.58 -8.83 -8.69
N ARG A 281 -11.16 -10.04 -8.63
CA ARG A 281 -12.47 -10.23 -8.00
C ARG A 281 -12.36 -10.26 -6.48
N GLN A 282 -13.23 -9.53 -5.78
CA GLN A 282 -13.14 -9.35 -4.33
C GLN A 282 -13.12 -10.69 -3.55
N GLU A 283 -13.92 -11.65 -4.01
CA GLU A 283 -14.08 -12.99 -3.41
C GLU A 283 -12.98 -13.99 -3.80
N ARG A 284 -12.04 -13.60 -4.66
CA ARG A 284 -10.97 -14.48 -5.17
C ARG A 284 -9.62 -14.09 -4.58
N VAL A 285 -9.24 -14.78 -3.50
CA VAL A 285 -7.87 -14.74 -2.98
C VAL A 285 -6.96 -15.54 -3.92
N PRO A 286 -5.81 -15.01 -4.36
CA PRO A 286 -4.91 -15.74 -5.25
C PRO A 286 -4.35 -17.00 -4.59
N SER A 287 -4.17 -18.03 -5.41
CA SER A 287 -3.48 -19.27 -5.01
C SER A 287 -2.01 -19.20 -5.44
N PHE A 288 -1.12 -19.58 -4.53
CA PHE A 288 0.32 -19.67 -4.79
C PHE A 288 0.76 -21.13 -4.74
N GLU A 289 1.62 -21.54 -5.67
CA GLU A 289 2.13 -22.90 -5.76
C GLU A 289 3.12 -23.20 -4.61
N ALA A 290 3.92 -22.20 -4.26
CA ALA A 290 4.91 -22.25 -3.19
C ALA A 290 4.62 -21.20 -2.10
N ALA A 291 5.54 -21.07 -1.15
CA ALA A 291 5.52 -19.96 -0.21
C ALA A 291 5.78 -18.65 -0.97
N ALA A 292 4.90 -17.67 -0.78
CA ALA A 292 4.93 -16.41 -1.51
C ALA A 292 5.31 -15.23 -0.60
N PRO A 293 6.61 -14.96 -0.35
CA PRO A 293 7.02 -13.86 0.52
C PRO A 293 6.46 -12.53 0.00
N ALA A 294 6.26 -11.58 0.92
CA ALA A 294 5.90 -10.23 0.54
C ALA A 294 7.06 -9.60 -0.24
N LEU A 295 6.77 -8.95 -1.36
CA LEU A 295 7.77 -8.28 -2.20
C LEU A 295 7.49 -6.78 -2.22
N LEU A 296 8.52 -5.98 -1.96
CA LEU A 296 8.47 -4.53 -2.00
C LEU A 296 9.61 -3.96 -2.85
N GLY A 297 9.43 -2.74 -3.33
CA GLY A 297 10.37 -2.03 -4.18
C GLY A 297 9.69 -0.92 -4.95
N PHE A 298 10.44 -0.20 -5.77
CA PHE A 298 9.84 0.60 -6.84
C PHE A 298 9.13 -0.32 -7.85
N ASP A 299 8.06 0.16 -8.48
CA ASP A 299 7.26 -0.66 -9.41
C ASP A 299 8.13 -1.31 -10.49
N GLY A 300 9.06 -0.56 -11.09
CA GLY A 300 9.97 -1.08 -12.12
C GLY A 300 10.84 -2.22 -11.61
N ASP A 301 11.41 -2.05 -10.41
CA ASP A 301 12.25 -3.08 -9.79
C ASP A 301 11.44 -4.34 -9.42
N ILE A 302 10.18 -4.18 -8.97
CA ILE A 302 9.27 -5.29 -8.69
C ILE A 302 8.98 -6.09 -9.97
N VAL A 303 8.67 -5.39 -11.07
CA VAL A 303 8.40 -6.01 -12.38
C VAL A 303 9.61 -6.85 -12.82
N ASP A 304 10.79 -6.24 -12.81
CA ASP A 304 12.04 -6.90 -13.21
C ASP A 304 12.36 -8.09 -12.31
N PHE A 305 12.13 -7.96 -11.00
CA PHE A 305 12.37 -9.02 -10.02
C PHE A 305 11.44 -10.23 -10.24
N CYS A 306 10.15 -9.99 -10.43
CA CYS A 306 9.16 -11.05 -10.69
C CYS A 306 9.41 -11.75 -12.04
N ALA A 307 9.69 -10.98 -13.11
CA ALA A 307 10.01 -11.54 -14.41
C ALA A 307 11.30 -12.39 -14.36
N GLY A 308 12.35 -11.88 -13.71
CA GLY A 308 13.62 -12.61 -13.55
C GLY A 308 13.48 -13.93 -12.79
N ALA A 309 12.53 -14.02 -11.84
CA ALA A 309 12.27 -15.25 -11.09
C ALA A 309 11.65 -16.37 -11.94
N LEU A 310 10.89 -16.02 -12.98
CA LEU A 310 10.24 -17.00 -13.88
C LEU A 310 11.20 -17.63 -14.89
N ARG A 311 12.40 -17.07 -15.09
CA ARG A 311 13.42 -17.54 -16.06
C ARG A 311 12.90 -17.68 -17.50
N HIS A 312 11.79 -17.03 -17.82
CA HIS A 312 11.18 -17.01 -19.14
C HIS A 312 10.94 -15.55 -19.53
N GLU A 313 10.96 -15.28 -20.83
CA GLU A 313 10.44 -14.01 -21.37
C GLU A 313 8.99 -13.92 -20.91
N SER A 314 8.71 -12.99 -19.99
CA SER A 314 7.34 -12.63 -19.67
C SER A 314 6.71 -12.11 -20.96
N ASP A 315 5.49 -12.54 -21.27
CA ASP A 315 4.71 -11.86 -22.30
C ASP A 315 4.65 -10.37 -21.91
N GLU A 316 5.15 -9.48 -22.78
CA GLU A 316 5.24 -8.03 -22.48
C GLU A 316 3.86 -7.42 -22.17
N ASP A 317 2.79 -8.10 -22.56
CA ASP A 317 1.40 -7.73 -22.31
C ASP A 317 0.85 -8.26 -20.97
N GLU A 318 1.59 -9.09 -20.24
CA GLU A 318 1.10 -9.66 -18.99
C GLU A 318 1.09 -8.61 -17.87
N ASN A 319 -0.07 -8.47 -17.22
CA ASN A 319 -0.23 -7.58 -16.08
C ASN A 319 0.74 -8.00 -14.95
N HIS A 320 1.53 -7.03 -14.46
CA HIS A 320 2.60 -7.26 -13.47
C HIS A 320 2.19 -8.04 -12.22
N ALA A 321 0.93 -7.96 -11.80
CA ALA A 321 0.42 -8.66 -10.64
C ALA A 321 0.30 -10.16 -10.91
N TYR A 322 -0.12 -10.53 -12.12
CA TYR A 322 -0.14 -11.94 -12.54
C TYR A 322 1.28 -12.49 -12.63
N THR A 323 2.23 -11.74 -13.19
CA THR A 323 3.64 -12.12 -13.24
C THR A 323 4.19 -12.40 -11.84
N CYS A 324 3.94 -11.52 -10.87
CA CYS A 324 4.39 -11.73 -9.49
C CYS A 324 3.69 -12.91 -8.79
N VAL A 325 2.38 -13.11 -9.01
CA VAL A 325 1.68 -14.28 -8.45
C VAL A 325 2.26 -15.58 -9.01
N LYS A 326 2.49 -15.67 -10.33
CA LYS A 326 3.16 -16.81 -10.98
C LYS A 326 4.57 -17.03 -10.43
N ALA A 327 5.29 -15.95 -10.17
CA ALA A 327 6.63 -15.99 -9.58
C ALA A 327 6.64 -16.35 -8.08
N ASN A 328 5.47 -16.61 -7.47
CA ASN A 328 5.29 -16.83 -6.04
C ASN A 328 5.80 -15.64 -5.20
N PHE A 329 5.39 -14.43 -5.55
CA PHE A 329 5.57 -13.23 -4.73
C PHE A 329 4.23 -12.56 -4.44
N ASN A 330 4.04 -12.17 -3.18
CA ASN A 330 2.87 -11.41 -2.76
C ASN A 330 3.21 -9.92 -2.83
N ILE A 331 2.47 -9.15 -3.63
CA ILE A 331 2.62 -7.69 -3.72
C ILE A 331 1.29 -7.02 -3.35
N LEU A 332 1.34 -5.76 -2.95
CA LEU A 332 0.14 -4.95 -2.83
C LEU A 332 -0.19 -4.32 -4.19
N ASN A 333 -1.30 -4.71 -4.80
CA ASN A 333 -1.73 -4.09 -6.06
C ASN A 333 -3.25 -3.89 -6.11
N LEU A 334 -3.73 -2.81 -5.49
CA LEU A 334 -5.16 -2.48 -5.43
C LEU A 334 -5.54 -1.45 -6.49
N VAL A 335 -6.40 -1.85 -7.42
CA VAL A 335 -6.95 -0.98 -8.49
C VAL A 335 -8.49 -0.90 -8.39
N GLY A 336 -9.07 -1.55 -7.38
CA GLY A 336 -10.51 -1.65 -7.17
C GLY A 336 -11.18 -0.31 -6.88
N LYS A 337 -12.42 -0.14 -7.36
CA LYS A 337 -13.27 1.03 -7.03
C LYS A 337 -13.98 0.88 -5.69
N GLN A 338 -14.28 -0.35 -5.29
CA GLN A 338 -15.01 -0.64 -4.07
C GLN A 338 -14.12 -0.42 -2.84
N ILE A 339 -12.90 -0.98 -2.88
CA ILE A 339 -11.88 -0.76 -1.86
C ILE A 339 -10.68 -0.07 -2.52
N PRO A 340 -10.71 1.27 -2.65
CA PRO A 340 -9.61 1.99 -3.28
C PRO A 340 -8.34 1.86 -2.45
N TYR A 341 -7.21 1.79 -3.14
CA TYR A 341 -5.91 1.94 -2.50
C TYR A 341 -5.84 3.24 -1.70
N ASN A 342 -5.33 3.20 -0.47
CA ASN A 342 -4.85 4.35 0.30
C ASN A 342 -3.78 3.85 1.28
N ILE A 343 -3.13 4.76 2.02
CA ILE A 343 -2.03 4.37 2.93
C ILE A 343 -2.51 3.50 4.10
N CYS A 344 -3.77 3.59 4.51
CA CYS A 344 -4.31 2.66 5.51
C CYS A 344 -4.42 1.24 4.96
N ARG A 345 -4.80 1.06 3.69
CA ARG A 345 -4.74 -0.26 3.01
C ARG A 345 -3.31 -0.78 2.97
N ASN A 346 -2.35 0.11 2.71
CA ASN A 346 -0.94 -0.22 2.69
C ASN A 346 -0.47 -0.72 4.07
N LEU A 347 -0.73 0.05 5.13
CA LEU A 347 -0.36 -0.34 6.50
C LEU A 347 -0.97 -1.68 6.92
N GLU A 348 -2.24 -1.94 6.58
CA GLU A 348 -2.85 -3.26 6.85
C GLU A 348 -2.11 -4.38 6.14
N TRP A 349 -1.82 -4.22 4.85
CA TRP A 349 -1.06 -5.23 4.08
C TRP A 349 0.33 -5.44 4.68
N GLN A 350 1.04 -4.37 5.03
CA GLN A 350 2.37 -4.45 5.64
C GLN A 350 2.37 -5.12 7.01
N ALA A 351 1.39 -4.83 7.87
CA ALA A 351 1.26 -5.51 9.15
C ALA A 351 0.97 -7.01 8.98
N CYS A 352 0.18 -7.36 7.97
CA CYS A 352 -0.05 -8.75 7.57
C CYS A 352 1.22 -9.43 7.03
N ALA A 353 1.99 -8.74 6.19
CA ALA A 353 3.29 -9.19 5.69
C ALA A 353 4.28 -9.44 6.84
N ALA A 354 4.41 -8.47 7.74
CA ALA A 354 5.25 -8.52 8.93
C ALA A 354 4.87 -9.67 9.86
N SER A 355 3.56 -9.96 9.98
CA SER A 355 3.04 -11.06 10.79
C SER A 355 3.09 -12.43 10.09
N GLY A 356 3.49 -12.48 8.82
CA GLY A 356 3.47 -13.72 8.02
C GLY A 356 2.08 -14.25 7.70
N LYS A 357 1.07 -13.37 7.70
CA LYS A 357 -0.36 -13.70 7.58
C LYS A 357 -0.94 -13.43 6.19
N LEU A 358 -0.15 -12.95 5.22
CA LEU A 358 -0.66 -12.76 3.86
C LEU A 358 -1.02 -14.12 3.22
N PRO A 359 -2.00 -14.16 2.30
CA PRO A 359 -2.32 -15.36 1.55
C PRO A 359 -1.07 -15.91 0.84
N GLY A 360 -0.81 -17.20 1.04
CA GLY A 360 0.34 -17.89 0.44
C GLY A 360 1.71 -17.64 1.09
N GLN A 361 1.86 -16.68 2.01
CA GLN A 361 3.19 -16.25 2.48
C GLN A 361 3.98 -17.34 3.21
N ARG A 362 3.28 -18.18 4.00
CA ARG A 362 3.86 -19.30 4.76
C ARG A 362 5.10 -18.87 5.58
N GLY A 363 4.95 -17.82 6.39
CA GLY A 363 6.00 -17.26 7.26
C GLY A 363 6.13 -15.74 7.13
N ALA A 364 6.89 -15.10 8.03
CA ALA A 364 7.07 -13.64 8.07
C ALA A 364 8.21 -13.14 7.18
N ARG A 365 8.35 -13.73 5.99
CA ARG A 365 9.41 -13.40 5.03
C ARG A 365 8.97 -12.26 4.12
N ILE A 366 9.84 -11.26 4.02
CA ILE A 366 9.69 -10.07 3.18
C ILE A 366 10.95 -9.99 2.32
N VAL A 367 10.80 -9.68 1.05
CA VAL A 367 11.88 -9.51 0.08
C VAL A 367 11.79 -8.10 -0.48
N PHE A 368 12.94 -7.48 -0.71
CA PHE A 368 13.03 -6.14 -1.28
C PHE A 368 13.68 -6.23 -2.66
N ALA A 369 12.91 -5.96 -3.72
CA ALA A 369 13.44 -5.78 -5.08
C ALA A 369 14.39 -4.57 -5.12
N THR A 370 13.97 -3.46 -4.51
CA THR A 370 14.82 -2.29 -4.25
C THR A 370 15.32 -2.33 -2.80
N PRO A 371 16.64 -2.38 -2.53
CA PRO A 371 17.12 -2.49 -1.17
C PRO A 371 16.89 -1.19 -0.37
N PRO A 372 16.47 -1.25 0.91
CA PRO A 372 16.19 -0.07 1.73
C PRO A 372 17.32 0.96 1.83
N ASN A 373 18.58 0.52 1.75
CA ASN A 373 19.75 1.39 1.82
C ASN A 373 20.07 2.14 0.52
N ALA A 374 19.43 1.79 -0.60
CA ALA A 374 19.55 2.50 -1.87
C ALA A 374 18.59 3.70 -1.98
N LEU A 375 17.67 3.84 -1.02
CA LEU A 375 16.73 4.95 -0.96
C LEU A 375 17.44 6.23 -0.54
N VAL A 376 17.69 7.15 -1.46
CA VAL A 376 18.35 8.42 -1.17
C VAL A 376 17.32 9.55 -1.17
N LEU A 377 17.20 10.27 -0.04
CA LEU A 377 16.11 11.22 0.18
C LEU A 377 16.11 12.39 -0.79
N ASP A 378 17.28 12.92 -1.12
CA ASP A 378 17.47 14.21 -1.80
C ASP A 378 18.15 14.10 -3.17
N SER A 379 18.42 12.88 -3.65
CA SER A 379 19.08 12.66 -4.94
C SER A 379 18.76 11.27 -5.50
N GLY A 380 19.24 10.99 -6.71
CA GLY A 380 19.00 9.72 -7.41
C GLY A 380 17.79 9.78 -8.34
N PRO A 381 17.38 8.62 -8.90
CA PRO A 381 16.27 8.54 -9.85
C PRO A 381 14.90 8.76 -9.19
N HIS A 382 14.79 8.50 -7.88
CA HIS A 382 13.54 8.53 -7.11
C HIS A 382 13.67 9.36 -5.82
N PRO A 383 13.95 10.67 -5.89
CA PRO A 383 14.08 11.50 -4.68
C PRO A 383 12.72 11.69 -4.00
N LEU A 384 12.71 11.68 -2.67
CA LEU A 384 11.49 11.81 -1.87
C LEU A 384 10.86 13.19 -2.06
N GLY A 385 9.54 13.21 -2.30
CA GLY A 385 8.75 14.42 -2.49
C GLY A 385 8.88 15.03 -3.89
N ALA A 386 9.53 14.35 -4.83
CA ALA A 386 9.62 14.78 -6.22
C ALA A 386 8.41 14.34 -7.07
N CYS A 387 7.46 13.60 -6.49
CA CYS A 387 6.28 13.08 -7.19
C CYS A 387 6.62 12.24 -8.44
N GLY A 388 7.73 11.50 -8.38
CA GLY A 388 8.11 10.51 -9.38
C GLY A 388 7.32 9.21 -9.26
N GLY A 389 7.10 8.52 -10.38
CA GLY A 389 6.44 7.21 -10.42
C GLY A 389 5.04 7.23 -11.04
N TRP A 390 4.32 6.10 -10.91
CA TRP A 390 2.98 5.94 -11.47
C TRP A 390 1.90 6.49 -10.53
N MET A 391 0.86 7.09 -11.13
CA MET A 391 -0.38 7.47 -10.47
C MET A 391 -1.55 7.22 -11.43
N PRO A 392 -2.69 6.68 -10.95
CA PRO A 392 -3.86 6.43 -11.80
C PRO A 392 -4.29 7.70 -12.56
N PRO A 393 -4.62 7.61 -13.87
CA PRO A 393 -5.03 8.77 -14.67
C PRO A 393 -6.22 9.56 -14.08
N ALA A 394 -7.14 8.87 -13.41
CA ALA A 394 -8.29 9.49 -12.74
C ALA A 394 -7.89 10.51 -11.67
N ASN A 395 -6.66 10.41 -11.13
CA ASN A 395 -6.14 11.28 -10.08
C ASN A 395 -5.22 12.38 -10.61
N ARG A 396 -4.88 12.38 -11.91
CA ARG A 396 -3.97 13.37 -12.52
C ARG A 396 -4.64 14.72 -12.81
N ARG A 397 -5.97 14.78 -12.83
CA ARG A 397 -6.73 15.98 -13.25
C ARG A 397 -7.39 16.75 -12.12
N SER A 398 -7.32 16.22 -10.89
CA SER A 398 -7.78 16.98 -9.75
C SER A 398 -6.67 17.89 -9.28
N ASP A 399 -7.02 19.11 -8.88
CA ASP A 399 -6.38 20.00 -7.89
C ASP A 399 -5.87 19.31 -6.59
N ARG A 400 -5.95 17.97 -6.53
CA ARG A 400 -5.51 17.07 -5.47
C ARG A 400 -4.18 16.48 -5.93
N THR A 401 -3.15 17.29 -5.88
CA THR A 401 -1.77 16.86 -6.04
C THR A 401 -1.50 15.74 -5.03
N GLY A 402 -1.42 14.52 -5.55
CA GLY A 402 -1.19 13.30 -4.77
C GLY A 402 0.25 13.16 -4.32
N TRP A 403 0.55 12.04 -3.67
CA TRP A 403 1.91 11.48 -3.64
C TRP A 403 1.99 10.41 -4.72
N ALA A 404 3.22 10.06 -5.11
CA ALA A 404 3.44 9.05 -6.13
C ALA A 404 3.97 7.73 -5.53
N ASN A 405 4.07 6.69 -6.36
CA ASN A 405 4.57 5.37 -5.93
C ASN A 405 5.96 5.41 -5.32
N ASP A 406 6.82 6.31 -5.77
CA ASP A 406 8.16 6.43 -5.21
C ASP A 406 8.09 6.87 -3.74
N ASP A 407 7.30 7.91 -3.43
CA ASP A 407 7.12 8.41 -2.05
C ASP A 407 6.52 7.35 -1.12
N ILE A 408 5.62 6.53 -1.65
CA ILE A 408 5.00 5.41 -0.94
C ILE A 408 6.07 4.43 -0.49
N PHE A 409 7.01 4.06 -1.36
CA PHE A 409 8.02 3.06 -1.01
C PHE A 409 8.96 3.53 0.11
N PHE A 410 9.30 4.82 0.16
CA PHE A 410 10.02 5.39 1.32
C PHE A 410 9.22 5.24 2.62
N LEU A 411 7.91 5.55 2.58
CA LEU A 411 7.04 5.40 3.74
C LEU A 411 6.93 3.92 4.14
N GLU A 412 6.79 3.01 3.18
CA GLU A 412 6.69 1.57 3.42
C GLU A 412 7.90 1.01 4.18
N VAL A 413 9.11 1.37 3.77
CA VAL A 413 10.34 0.99 4.48
C VAL A 413 10.36 1.53 5.91
N CYS A 414 9.95 2.79 6.10
CA CYS A 414 9.90 3.38 7.42
C CYS A 414 8.81 2.78 8.33
N LEU A 415 7.69 2.35 7.76
CA LEU A 415 6.65 1.63 8.49
C LEU A 415 7.15 0.27 8.97
N PHE A 416 7.87 -0.50 8.15
CA PHE A 416 8.53 -1.73 8.62
C PHE A 416 9.57 -1.46 9.71
N ASN A 417 10.38 -0.41 9.58
CA ASN A 417 11.32 -0.01 10.62
C ASN A 417 10.59 0.28 11.96
N GLN A 418 9.43 0.94 11.89
CA GLN A 418 8.63 1.25 13.05
C GLN A 418 8.00 0.00 13.67
N ILE A 419 7.32 -0.87 12.90
CA ILE A 419 6.51 -1.99 13.45
C ILE A 419 7.30 -3.28 13.75
N CYS A 420 8.51 -3.44 13.21
CA CYS A 420 9.38 -4.59 13.50
C CYS A 420 10.36 -4.25 14.62
N SER A 421 10.50 -5.11 15.64
CA SER A 421 11.49 -4.89 16.72
C SER A 421 12.94 -4.92 16.21
N ASN A 422 13.20 -5.64 15.13
CA ASN A 422 14.47 -5.67 14.40
C ASN A 422 14.52 -4.75 13.15
N GLY A 423 13.68 -3.70 13.11
CA GLY A 423 13.63 -2.72 12.02
C GLY A 423 14.98 -2.22 11.50
N PRO A 424 15.97 -1.88 12.36
CA PRO A 424 17.28 -1.40 11.88
C PRO A 424 18.06 -2.37 10.99
N GLU A 425 17.74 -3.67 11.02
CA GLU A 425 18.37 -4.67 10.14
C GLU A 425 18.01 -4.47 8.66
N LEU A 426 16.86 -3.83 8.36
CA LEU A 426 16.39 -3.54 7.00
C LEU A 426 17.45 -2.83 6.15
N PHE A 427 18.18 -1.89 6.75
CA PHE A 427 19.14 -1.04 6.04
C PHE A 427 20.49 -1.74 5.76
N ARG A 428 20.62 -3.01 6.12
CA ARG A 428 21.78 -3.85 5.80
C ARG A 428 21.52 -4.81 4.65
N LEU A 429 20.27 -4.90 4.19
CA LEU A 429 19.83 -5.85 3.18
C LEU A 429 20.31 -5.46 1.78
N SER A 430 20.63 -6.47 0.99
CA SER A 430 20.81 -6.36 -0.46
C SER A 430 19.50 -6.61 -1.20
N ALA A 431 19.45 -6.24 -2.48
CA ALA A 431 18.31 -6.58 -3.35
C ALA A 431 18.09 -8.10 -3.38
N GLY A 432 16.83 -8.52 -3.21
CA GLY A 432 16.42 -9.92 -3.18
C GLY A 432 16.74 -10.67 -1.87
N GLU A 433 17.37 -10.03 -0.88
CA GLU A 433 17.63 -10.65 0.42
C GLU A 433 16.33 -10.74 1.25
N GLU A 434 16.17 -11.86 1.96
CA GLU A 434 15.02 -12.07 2.83
C GLU A 434 15.18 -11.33 4.16
N PHE A 435 14.20 -10.49 4.49
CA PHE A 435 13.98 -9.93 5.81
C PHE A 435 12.93 -10.74 6.56
N GLN A 436 13.24 -11.13 7.80
CA GLN A 436 12.27 -11.73 8.71
C GLN A 436 11.88 -10.72 9.78
N CYS A 437 10.71 -10.11 9.63
CA CYS A 437 10.23 -9.13 10.61
C CYS A 437 9.88 -9.82 11.94
N ARG A 438 10.46 -9.33 13.03
CA ARG A 438 10.01 -9.63 14.39
C ARG A 438 8.90 -8.65 14.76
N PHE A 439 7.72 -8.88 14.19
CA PHE A 439 6.55 -8.01 14.35
C PHE A 439 6.24 -7.80 15.84
N ASP A 440 6.08 -6.53 16.22
CA ASP A 440 5.87 -6.14 17.61
C ASP A 440 4.54 -5.34 17.74
N PRO A 441 3.50 -5.94 18.32
CA PRO A 441 2.21 -5.27 18.56
C PRO A 441 2.31 -3.96 19.36
N SER A 442 3.29 -3.86 20.27
CA SER A 442 3.52 -2.63 21.04
C SER A 442 4.07 -1.52 20.16
N LYS A 443 4.89 -1.84 19.16
CA LYS A 443 5.36 -0.87 18.16
C LYS A 443 4.26 -0.37 17.22
N VAL A 444 3.22 -1.16 16.96
CA VAL A 444 2.00 -0.68 16.27
C VAL A 444 1.23 0.31 17.13
N THR A 445 1.18 0.08 18.45
CA THR A 445 0.56 1.01 19.41
C THR A 445 1.35 2.33 19.47
N GLU A 446 2.69 2.26 19.42
CA GLU A 446 3.53 3.45 19.27
C GLU A 446 3.26 4.17 17.93
N LEU A 447 3.19 3.44 16.81
CA LEU A 447 2.87 4.03 15.50
C LEU A 447 1.52 4.75 15.55
N GLN A 448 0.49 4.16 16.17
CA GLN A 448 -0.79 4.84 16.40
C GLN A 448 -0.59 6.15 17.14
N SER A 449 0.15 6.16 18.25
CA SER A 449 0.42 7.38 19.01
C SER A 449 1.17 8.43 18.17
N ILE A 450 2.06 8.00 17.27
CA ILE A 450 2.75 8.91 16.35
C ILE A 450 1.71 9.51 15.42
N LEU A 451 0.95 8.67 14.70
CA LEU A 451 0.03 9.04 13.63
C LEU A 451 -1.19 9.83 14.09
N ALA A 452 -1.80 9.44 15.21
CA ALA A 452 -3.00 10.07 15.76
C ALA A 452 -2.73 11.38 16.52
N ARG A 453 -1.46 11.79 16.70
CA ARG A 453 -1.17 13.13 17.20
C ARG A 453 -1.73 14.17 16.22
N PRO A 454 -2.55 15.13 16.70
CA PRO A 454 -3.04 16.20 15.86
C PRO A 454 -1.88 16.93 15.20
N ALA A 455 -1.94 17.09 13.88
CA ALA A 455 -0.99 17.95 13.20
C ALA A 455 -1.18 19.40 13.70
N PRO A 456 -0.10 20.18 13.87
CA PRO A 456 -0.22 21.62 14.09
C PRO A 456 -1.12 22.22 13.01
N PRO A 457 -1.91 23.27 13.32
CA PRO A 457 -2.67 24.01 12.32
C PRO A 457 -1.74 24.30 11.14
N ALA A 458 -2.11 23.78 9.96
CA ALA A 458 -1.20 23.71 8.83
C ALA A 458 -0.65 25.11 8.51
N LEU A 459 0.62 25.33 8.82
CA LEU A 459 1.41 26.22 7.98
C LEU A 459 1.49 25.46 6.66
N LEU A 460 0.70 25.92 5.68
CA LEU A 460 0.59 25.36 4.34
C LEU A 460 1.96 25.40 3.67
N LEU A 461 2.83 24.45 4.01
CA LEU A 461 4.03 24.17 3.27
C LEU A 461 3.56 23.49 1.98
N GLN A 462 3.34 24.32 0.97
CA GLN A 462 3.22 23.90 -0.42
C GLN A 462 4.41 22.97 -0.71
N SER A 463 4.11 21.70 -0.93
CA SER A 463 5.10 20.77 -1.46
C SER A 463 5.37 21.11 -2.92
N ALA A 464 6.55 20.75 -3.44
CA ALA A 464 6.85 20.90 -4.88
C ALA A 464 5.80 20.21 -5.77
N CYS A 465 5.21 19.13 -5.26
CA CYS A 465 4.08 18.45 -5.89
C CYS A 465 2.81 19.28 -5.99
N ASP A 466 2.64 20.34 -5.19
CA ASP A 466 1.45 21.21 -5.21
C ASP A 466 1.54 22.27 -6.32
N SER A 467 2.75 22.58 -6.80
CA SER A 467 3.00 23.66 -7.76
C SER A 467 3.24 23.22 -9.21
N ALA A 468 3.43 21.92 -9.48
CA ALA A 468 3.85 21.44 -10.79
C ALA A 468 2.77 21.46 -11.89
N ASP A 469 1.50 21.71 -11.54
CA ASP A 469 0.38 21.74 -12.50
C ASP A 469 -0.17 23.15 -12.79
N GLU A 470 0.25 24.21 -12.08
CA GLU A 470 -0.26 25.57 -12.36
C GLU A 470 0.37 26.22 -13.62
N ASP A 471 1.48 25.69 -14.14
CA ASP A 471 2.21 26.27 -15.30
C ASP A 471 1.94 25.55 -16.65
N ARG A 472 0.87 24.76 -16.76
CA ARG A 472 0.57 23.94 -17.96
C ARG A 472 -0.70 24.28 -18.73
N ASP A 473 -1.39 25.35 -18.35
CA ASP A 473 -2.46 26.00 -19.13
C ASP A 473 -1.97 27.34 -19.71
#